data_AF-A0A2J8WCL8-F1
#
_entry.id   AF-A0A2J8WCL8-F1
#
_cell.length_a   1.000
_cell.length_b   1.000
_cell.length_c   1.000
_cell.angle_alpha   90.00
_cell.angle_beta   90.00
_cell.angle_gamma   90.00
#
_symmetry.space_group_name_H-M   'P 1'
#
loop_
_entity.id
_entity.type
_entity.pdbx_description
1 polymer ?
#
loop_
_entity_poly.entity_id
_entity_poly.type
_entity_poly.pdbx_seq_one_letter_code
_entity_poly.pdbx_strand_id
1 'polypeptide(L)'
;MSHQTGIQDTPQGKLICMVACNACRQFNVQLYLTSIISWFEIGQPAASEDVKEIFARARNGKYRLLKISIENEQLVIGSYSQPSDSWDKDYDSFVLPLLEDKQPCYILFRLDSQNAQGYEWIFIAWSPDHSHVRQKMLYAATRATLKKEFGGGHIKDEVFGTVKEDVSLHGYKKYLLSQSSPAPLTAAEEELRQIKINEVQTDVGVDTKHQTLQGVAFPISREAFQALEKLNNRQLNYVQLEIDIKNEIIILANTTDTELKDLPKRIPKDSARYHFFLYKHSHEGDYLESI
;
A
#
# COMPACT_ATOMS: atom_id res chain seq x y z
N MET A 1 -14.69 -12.62 50.12
CA MET A 1 -15.57 -13.58 49.42
C MET A 1 -16.02 -12.93 48.14
N SER A 2 -15.76 -13.62 47.05
CA SER A 2 -15.59 -13.17 45.67
C SER A 2 -16.85 -12.65 44.99
N HIS A 3 -16.70 -11.51 44.31
CA HIS A 3 -17.49 -11.10 43.16
C HIS A 3 -17.28 -12.08 41.99
N GLN A 4 -18.37 -12.46 41.31
CA GLN A 4 -18.32 -13.00 39.95
C GLN A 4 -19.43 -12.33 39.12
N THR A 5 -19.03 -11.43 38.24
CA THR A 5 -19.82 -10.96 37.09
C THR A 5 -19.44 -11.82 35.90
N GLY A 6 -20.41 -12.57 35.37
CA GLY A 6 -20.26 -13.40 34.19
C GLY A 6 -20.20 -12.54 32.92
N ILE A 7 -19.13 -12.74 32.16
CA ILE A 7 -18.90 -12.23 30.81
C ILE A 7 -19.71 -13.11 29.86
N GLN A 8 -20.60 -12.51 29.06
CA GLN A 8 -21.22 -13.18 27.91
C GLN A 8 -20.71 -12.51 26.62
N ASP A 9 -20.43 -13.38 25.65
CA ASP A 9 -19.62 -13.19 24.45
C ASP A 9 -20.10 -12.08 23.51
N THR A 10 -19.14 -11.29 23.02
CA THR A 10 -19.30 -10.40 21.87
C THR A 10 -18.86 -11.14 20.59
N PRO A 11 -19.68 -11.25 19.54
CA PRO A 11 -19.19 -11.68 18.24
C PRO A 11 -18.51 -10.52 17.52
N GLN A 12 -17.34 -10.85 16.98
CA GLN A 12 -16.45 -10.09 16.11
C GLN A 12 -17.18 -9.37 14.97
N GLY A 13 -17.65 -8.14 15.23
CA GLY A 13 -18.32 -7.28 14.26
C GLY A 13 -17.63 -5.94 14.01
N LYS A 14 -16.33 -5.82 14.29
CA LYS A 14 -15.55 -4.59 14.10
C LYS A 14 -14.20 -4.89 13.46
N LEU A 15 -14.20 -5.26 12.18
CA LEU A 15 -12.99 -5.14 11.35
C LEU A 15 -13.27 -5.15 9.84
N ILE A 16 -14.34 -4.49 9.36
CA ILE A 16 -14.53 -4.24 7.92
C ILE A 16 -15.03 -2.80 7.68
N CYS A 17 -14.49 -1.83 8.43
CA CYS A 17 -14.80 -0.41 8.21
C CYS A 17 -13.57 0.43 7.87
N MET A 18 -12.45 -0.22 7.54
CA MET A 18 -11.17 0.45 7.32
C MET A 18 -10.45 -0.04 6.07
N VAL A 19 -11.17 -0.13 4.96
CA VAL A 19 -10.58 0.02 3.62
C VAL A 19 -11.33 1.16 2.95
N ALA A 20 -10.79 2.35 3.18
CA ALA A 20 -11.34 3.62 2.78
C ALA A 20 -11.47 3.72 1.26
N CYS A 21 -12.69 4.03 0.82
CA CYS A 21 -12.98 4.58 -0.49
C CYS A 21 -12.29 5.94 -0.60
N ASN A 22 -11.30 6.05 -1.49
CA ASN A 22 -10.55 7.28 -1.76
C ASN A 22 -11.38 8.34 -2.54
N ALA A 23 -12.71 8.17 -2.64
CA ALA A 23 -13.63 9.11 -3.29
C ALA A 23 -14.42 10.00 -2.31
N CYS A 24 -14.22 9.86 -0.99
CA CYS A 24 -14.96 10.63 0.01
C CYS A 24 -14.27 11.96 0.39
N ARG A 25 -13.70 12.69 -0.59
CA ARG A 25 -13.03 13.99 -0.33
C ARG A 25 -13.83 15.23 -0.74
N GLN A 26 -15.11 15.09 -1.10
CA GLN A 26 -15.89 16.24 -1.61
C GLN A 26 -17.28 16.44 -1.01
N PHE A 27 -17.67 15.72 0.04
CA PHE A 27 -18.91 16.00 0.76
C PHE A 27 -18.65 16.25 2.24
N ASN A 28 -18.64 17.53 2.59
CA ASN A 28 -18.64 18.03 3.96
C ASN A 28 -20.04 17.87 4.56
N VAL A 29 -20.38 16.74 5.20
CA VAL A 29 -21.57 16.68 6.06
C VAL A 29 -21.43 15.67 7.22
N GLN A 30 -21.09 16.18 8.41
CA GLN A 30 -21.07 15.46 9.69
C GLN A 30 -22.48 15.21 10.29
N LEU A 31 -23.55 15.16 9.47
CA LEU A 31 -24.94 15.06 9.96
C LEU A 31 -25.80 13.95 9.32
N TYR A 32 -25.21 12.98 8.62
CA TYR A 32 -25.96 11.89 7.96
C TYR A 32 -25.72 10.48 8.55
N LEU A 33 -25.06 10.34 9.69
CA LEU A 33 -24.71 9.01 10.23
C LEU A 33 -25.89 8.27 10.88
N THR A 34 -26.94 8.95 11.34
CA THR A 34 -28.12 8.29 11.94
C THR A 34 -29.14 7.83 10.89
N SER A 35 -29.20 8.46 9.73
CA SER A 35 -30.12 8.09 8.64
C SER A 35 -29.63 6.88 7.82
N ILE A 36 -28.31 6.66 7.74
CA ILE A 36 -27.72 5.53 7.00
C ILE A 36 -28.01 4.18 7.70
N ILE A 37 -28.11 4.17 9.03
CA ILE A 37 -28.37 2.95 9.80
C ILE A 37 -29.82 2.47 9.63
N SER A 38 -30.79 3.39 9.48
CA SER A 38 -32.19 3.03 9.21
C SER A 38 -32.44 2.62 7.74
N TRP A 39 -31.58 3.02 6.80
CA TRP A 39 -31.67 2.59 5.39
C TRP A 39 -31.10 1.20 5.13
N PHE A 40 -30.33 0.63 6.06
CA PHE A 40 -29.77 -0.72 5.95
C PHE A 40 -30.82 -1.83 6.21
N GLU A 41 -32.04 -1.47 6.63
CA GLU A 41 -33.20 -2.37 6.79
C GLU A 41 -34.13 -2.43 5.57
N ILE A 42 -33.86 -1.64 4.52
CA ILE A 42 -34.57 -1.80 3.24
C ILE A 42 -33.90 -2.97 2.51
N GLY A 43 -34.62 -4.09 2.40
CA GLY A 43 -34.16 -5.28 1.71
C GLY A 43 -33.54 -4.91 0.36
N GLN A 44 -32.26 -5.26 0.17
CA GLN A 44 -31.61 -5.01 -1.10
C GLN A 44 -32.35 -5.80 -2.20
N PRO A 45 -32.73 -5.18 -3.33
CA PRO A 45 -33.37 -5.85 -4.44
C PRO A 45 -32.51 -7.01 -4.92
N ALA A 46 -33.02 -8.23 -4.72
CA ALA A 46 -32.40 -9.43 -5.23
C ALA A 46 -32.63 -9.53 -6.75
N ALA A 47 -31.68 -10.15 -7.46
CA ALA A 47 -31.91 -10.54 -8.85
C ALA A 47 -32.92 -11.68 -8.90
N SER A 48 -33.96 -11.54 -9.72
CA SER A 48 -34.89 -12.64 -10.00
C SER A 48 -34.15 -13.79 -10.71
N GLU A 49 -34.71 -15.00 -10.63
CA GLU A 49 -34.08 -16.18 -11.25
C GLU A 49 -33.94 -16.01 -12.77
N ASP A 50 -34.92 -15.34 -13.41
CA ASP A 50 -34.90 -15.02 -14.84
C ASP A 50 -33.70 -14.15 -15.22
N VAL A 51 -33.33 -13.18 -14.38
CA VAL A 51 -32.18 -12.30 -14.60
C VAL A 51 -30.88 -13.08 -14.49
N LYS A 52 -30.78 -14.01 -13.54
CA LYS A 52 -29.60 -14.88 -13.38
C LYS A 52 -29.41 -15.80 -14.59
N GLU A 53 -30.50 -16.34 -15.14
CA GLU A 53 -30.43 -17.14 -16.35
C GLU A 53 -29.94 -16.31 -17.55
N ILE A 54 -30.43 -15.09 -17.70
CA ILE A 54 -29.97 -14.15 -18.74
C ILE A 54 -28.48 -13.80 -18.54
N PHE A 55 -28.02 -13.60 -17.30
CA PHE A 55 -26.60 -13.35 -17.02
C PHE A 55 -25.73 -14.53 -17.40
N ALA A 56 -26.16 -15.77 -17.12
CA ALA A 56 -25.43 -16.96 -17.56
C ALA A 56 -25.30 -17.02 -19.09
N ARG A 57 -26.39 -16.76 -19.81
CA ARG A 57 -26.39 -16.70 -21.28
C ARG A 57 -25.53 -15.54 -21.82
N ALA A 58 -25.54 -14.40 -21.15
CA ALA A 58 -24.75 -13.24 -21.51
C ALA A 58 -23.25 -13.52 -21.39
N ARG A 59 -22.80 -14.10 -20.27
CA ARG A 59 -21.40 -14.51 -20.06
C ARG A 59 -20.88 -15.47 -21.15
N ASN A 60 -21.75 -16.30 -21.71
CA ASN A 60 -21.45 -17.18 -22.85
C ASN A 60 -21.36 -16.46 -24.21
N GLY A 61 -21.47 -15.13 -24.24
CA GLY A 61 -21.35 -14.34 -25.47
C GLY A 61 -22.63 -14.25 -26.30
N LYS A 62 -23.81 -14.56 -25.75
CA LYS A 62 -25.08 -14.48 -26.49
C LYS A 62 -25.54 -13.04 -26.77
N TYR A 63 -25.20 -12.11 -25.87
CA TYR A 63 -25.68 -10.74 -25.91
C TYR A 63 -24.52 -9.75 -25.98
N ARG A 64 -24.75 -8.61 -26.65
CA ARG A 64 -23.85 -7.45 -26.70
C ARG A 64 -24.17 -6.46 -25.58
N LEU A 65 -25.46 -6.29 -25.28
CA LEU A 65 -25.93 -5.32 -24.31
C LEU A 65 -27.04 -5.94 -23.46
N LEU A 66 -27.05 -5.63 -22.17
CA LEU A 66 -28.19 -5.80 -21.26
C LEU A 66 -28.49 -4.46 -20.57
N LYS A 67 -29.73 -3.99 -20.64
CA LYS A 67 -30.26 -2.91 -19.79
C LYS A 67 -30.95 -3.53 -18.58
N ILE A 68 -30.56 -3.09 -17.39
CA ILE A 68 -31.13 -3.51 -16.12
C ILE A 68 -31.82 -2.32 -15.48
N SER A 69 -33.06 -2.54 -15.08
CA SER A 69 -33.89 -1.58 -14.36
C SER A 69 -34.28 -2.17 -13.00
N ILE A 70 -34.78 -1.32 -12.12
CA ILE A 70 -35.34 -1.73 -10.83
C ILE A 70 -36.83 -1.45 -10.88
N GLU A 71 -37.63 -2.51 -10.83
CA GLU A 71 -39.08 -2.46 -10.83
C GLU A 71 -39.58 -3.22 -9.60
N ASN A 72 -40.49 -2.63 -8.83
CA ASN A 72 -41.04 -3.23 -7.61
C ASN A 72 -39.96 -3.78 -6.65
N GLU A 73 -38.85 -3.05 -6.49
CA GLU A 73 -37.71 -3.46 -5.64
C GLU A 73 -37.08 -4.79 -6.06
N GLN A 74 -37.08 -5.09 -7.36
CA GLN A 74 -36.37 -6.21 -7.94
C GLN A 74 -35.56 -5.77 -9.16
N LEU A 75 -34.39 -6.40 -9.37
CA LEU A 75 -33.59 -6.19 -10.57
C LEU A 75 -34.27 -6.93 -11.73
N VAL A 76 -34.57 -6.23 -12.81
CA VAL A 76 -35.23 -6.78 -14.00
C VAL A 76 -34.45 -6.43 -15.27
N ILE A 77 -34.50 -7.31 -16.27
CA ILE A 77 -33.95 -7.02 -17.60
C ILE A 77 -34.97 -6.18 -18.37
N GLY A 78 -34.61 -4.93 -18.67
CA GLY A 78 -35.45 -4.03 -19.46
C GLY A 78 -35.32 -4.31 -20.96
N SER A 79 -34.09 -4.40 -21.46
CA SER A 79 -33.81 -4.69 -22.87
C SER A 79 -32.48 -5.40 -23.03
N TYR A 80 -32.30 -6.08 -24.17
CA TYR A 80 -31.04 -6.69 -24.55
C TYR A 80 -30.87 -6.69 -26.07
N SER A 81 -29.63 -6.67 -26.53
CA SER A 81 -29.28 -6.71 -27.95
C SER A 81 -28.25 -7.79 -28.23
N GLN A 82 -28.36 -8.45 -29.38
CA GLN A 82 -27.33 -9.37 -29.87
C GLN A 82 -26.20 -8.58 -30.54
N PRO A 83 -24.95 -9.10 -30.56
CA PRO A 83 -23.85 -8.49 -31.30
C PRO A 83 -24.16 -8.39 -32.79
N SER A 84 -23.91 -7.23 -33.41
CA SER A 84 -24.01 -7.03 -34.85
C SER A 84 -22.63 -6.96 -35.48
N ASP A 85 -21.85 -5.97 -35.06
CA ASP A 85 -20.52 -5.68 -35.57
C ASP A 85 -19.49 -5.72 -34.42
N SER A 86 -18.34 -5.06 -34.61
CA SER A 86 -17.36 -4.85 -33.55
C SER A 86 -17.93 -3.99 -32.43
N TRP A 87 -17.43 -4.20 -31.21
CA TRP A 87 -17.93 -3.54 -30.00
C TRP A 87 -17.98 -2.02 -30.12
N ASP A 88 -17.03 -1.40 -30.84
CA ASP A 88 -16.94 0.06 -31.01
C ASP A 88 -18.03 0.59 -31.94
N LYS A 89 -18.42 -0.17 -32.97
CA LYS A 89 -19.49 0.21 -33.90
C LYS A 89 -20.88 -0.02 -33.29
N ASP A 90 -21.02 -1.08 -32.51
CA ASP A 90 -22.25 -1.41 -31.78
C ASP A 90 -22.52 -0.42 -30.63
N TYR A 91 -21.48 0.22 -30.08
CA TYR A 91 -21.57 0.95 -28.80
C TYR A 91 -22.63 2.07 -28.80
N ASP A 92 -22.42 3.13 -29.58
CA ASP A 92 -23.29 4.32 -29.52
C ASP A 92 -24.71 4.02 -30.00
N SER A 93 -24.82 3.20 -31.04
CA SER A 93 -26.11 2.85 -31.63
C SER A 93 -26.97 2.00 -30.68
N PHE A 94 -26.37 1.21 -29.79
CA PHE A 94 -27.11 0.39 -28.83
C PHE A 94 -27.29 1.07 -27.48
N VAL A 95 -26.28 1.80 -26.99
CA VAL A 95 -26.27 2.38 -25.64
C VAL A 95 -27.13 3.64 -25.59
N LEU A 96 -26.87 4.64 -26.45
CA LEU A 96 -27.46 5.97 -26.33
C LEU A 96 -29.00 6.02 -26.44
N PRO A 97 -29.65 5.21 -27.31
CA PRO A 97 -31.11 5.20 -27.40
C PRO A 97 -31.80 4.62 -26.16
N LEU A 98 -31.09 3.83 -25.34
CA LEU A 98 -31.64 3.21 -24.13
C LEU A 98 -31.60 4.13 -22.90
N LEU A 99 -30.89 5.25 -23.00
CA LEU A 99 -30.71 6.23 -21.93
C LEU A 99 -31.86 7.23 -21.92
N GLU A 100 -32.66 7.15 -20.86
CA GLU A 100 -33.79 8.04 -20.58
C GLU A 100 -33.34 9.24 -19.77
N ASP A 101 -33.84 10.44 -20.09
CA ASP A 101 -33.34 11.70 -19.50
C ASP A 101 -33.66 11.90 -18.01
N LYS A 102 -34.65 11.16 -17.48
CA LYS A 102 -35.13 11.31 -16.08
C LYS A 102 -35.22 9.99 -15.32
N GLN A 103 -34.70 8.91 -15.89
CA GLN A 103 -34.80 7.57 -15.30
C GLN A 103 -33.41 6.92 -15.27
N PRO A 104 -32.88 6.61 -14.08
CA PRO A 104 -31.64 5.85 -13.95
C PRO A 104 -31.81 4.42 -14.46
N CYS A 105 -30.72 3.84 -14.97
CA CYS A 105 -30.65 2.43 -15.34
C CYS A 105 -29.20 1.93 -15.25
N TYR A 106 -29.00 0.63 -15.35
CA TYR A 106 -27.68 0.05 -15.57
C TYR A 106 -27.59 -0.54 -16.97
N ILE A 107 -26.42 -0.42 -17.58
CA ILE A 107 -26.11 -1.08 -18.84
C ILE A 107 -24.87 -1.93 -18.65
N LEU A 108 -24.98 -3.22 -18.99
CA LEU A 108 -23.85 -4.11 -19.15
C LEU A 108 -23.56 -4.23 -20.64
N PHE A 109 -22.40 -3.74 -21.07
CA PHE A 109 -21.98 -3.77 -22.47
C PHE A 109 -20.78 -4.69 -22.65
N ARG A 110 -20.87 -5.65 -23.58
CA ARG A 110 -19.84 -6.64 -23.82
C ARG A 110 -18.77 -6.11 -24.78
N LEU A 111 -17.51 -6.20 -24.37
CA LEU A 111 -16.37 -5.99 -25.24
C LEU A 111 -16.09 -7.23 -26.10
N ASP A 112 -15.31 -7.05 -27.16
CA ASP A 112 -14.79 -8.19 -27.94
C ASP A 112 -13.54 -8.81 -27.29
N SER A 113 -12.98 -8.15 -26.27
CA SER A 113 -11.87 -8.67 -25.47
C SER A 113 -12.33 -9.72 -24.46
N GLN A 114 -11.41 -10.61 -24.08
CA GLN A 114 -11.64 -11.69 -23.13
C GLN A 114 -10.56 -11.72 -22.06
N ASN A 115 -10.94 -12.16 -20.87
CA ASN A 115 -10.04 -12.47 -19.76
C ASN A 115 -10.12 -13.97 -19.42
N ALA A 116 -9.44 -14.40 -18.35
CA ALA A 116 -9.43 -15.80 -17.92
C ALA A 116 -10.81 -16.38 -17.58
N GLN A 117 -11.82 -15.55 -17.36
CA GLN A 117 -13.18 -15.95 -17.01
C GLN A 117 -14.16 -15.88 -18.20
N GLY A 118 -13.79 -15.24 -19.31
CA GLY A 118 -14.62 -15.13 -20.51
C GLY A 118 -14.59 -13.71 -21.10
N TYR A 119 -15.67 -13.30 -21.76
CA TYR A 119 -15.78 -11.93 -22.29
C TYR A 119 -15.70 -10.87 -21.19
N GLU A 120 -15.01 -9.78 -21.49
CA GLU A 120 -14.94 -8.59 -20.64
C GLU A 120 -16.16 -7.68 -20.88
N TRP A 121 -16.59 -7.00 -19.82
CA TRP A 121 -17.77 -6.14 -19.82
C TRP A 121 -17.47 -4.77 -19.27
N ILE A 122 -18.15 -3.77 -19.83
CA ILE A 122 -18.27 -2.43 -19.27
C ILE A 122 -19.56 -2.37 -18.46
N PHE A 123 -19.43 -1.97 -17.21
CA PHE A 123 -20.57 -1.67 -16.35
C PHE A 123 -20.85 -0.17 -16.38
N ILE A 124 -21.99 0.23 -16.92
CA ILE A 124 -22.40 1.63 -17.02
C ILE A 124 -23.53 1.89 -16.01
N ALA A 125 -23.30 2.80 -15.08
CA ALA A 125 -24.32 3.31 -14.17
C ALA A 125 -24.83 4.66 -14.70
N TRP A 126 -26.02 4.65 -15.29
CA TRP A 126 -26.70 5.86 -15.77
C TRP A 126 -27.57 6.43 -14.67
N SER A 127 -27.31 7.68 -14.25
CA SER A 127 -28.11 8.36 -13.23
C SER A 127 -28.21 9.85 -13.55
N PRO A 128 -29.11 10.25 -14.47
CA PRO A 128 -29.17 11.62 -14.95
C PRO A 128 -29.66 12.56 -13.86
N ASP A 129 -29.19 13.81 -13.91
CA ASP A 129 -29.36 14.71 -12.79
C ASP A 129 -30.80 15.14 -12.52
N HIS A 130 -31.63 15.07 -13.55
CA HIS A 130 -33.06 15.39 -13.49
C HIS A 130 -33.94 14.22 -13.02
N SER A 131 -33.35 13.08 -12.64
CA SER A 131 -34.07 11.96 -12.05
C SER A 131 -34.58 12.26 -10.65
N HIS A 132 -35.68 11.61 -10.25
CA HIS A 132 -36.19 11.72 -8.90
C HIS A 132 -35.16 11.23 -7.86
N VAL A 133 -34.99 11.95 -6.74
CA VAL A 133 -33.96 11.65 -5.72
C VAL A 133 -34.05 10.23 -5.19
N ARG A 134 -35.28 9.74 -4.92
CA ARG A 134 -35.52 8.34 -4.51
C ARG A 134 -34.94 7.32 -5.51
N GLN A 135 -35.08 7.57 -6.81
CA GLN A 135 -34.55 6.69 -7.85
C GLN A 135 -33.01 6.74 -7.87
N LYS A 136 -32.41 7.94 -7.84
CA LYS A 136 -30.95 8.08 -7.75
C LYS A 136 -30.36 7.32 -6.55
N MET A 137 -30.98 7.46 -5.38
CA MET A 137 -30.56 6.74 -4.18
C MET A 137 -30.68 5.23 -4.34
N LEU A 138 -31.80 4.75 -4.87
CA LEU A 138 -32.03 3.32 -5.10
C LEU A 138 -31.01 2.72 -6.07
N TYR A 139 -30.74 3.37 -7.20
CA TYR A 139 -29.72 2.92 -8.16
C TYR A 139 -28.27 3.16 -7.66
N ALA A 140 -28.02 4.08 -6.75
CA ALA A 140 -26.71 4.18 -6.12
C ALA A 140 -26.48 3.01 -5.14
N ALA A 141 -27.49 2.69 -4.31
CA ALA A 141 -27.39 1.68 -3.26
C ALA A 141 -27.33 0.24 -3.80
N THR A 142 -27.88 -0.02 -4.98
CA THR A 142 -28.06 -1.38 -5.53
C THR A 142 -26.99 -1.77 -6.55
N ARG A 143 -26.13 -0.82 -6.92
CA ARG A 143 -25.04 -0.99 -7.89
C ARG A 143 -24.08 -2.11 -7.50
N ALA A 144 -23.65 -2.15 -6.24
CA ALA A 144 -22.74 -3.17 -5.73
C ALA A 144 -23.39 -4.57 -5.75
N THR A 145 -24.69 -4.67 -5.45
CA THR A 145 -25.45 -5.91 -5.50
C THR A 145 -25.54 -6.44 -6.93
N LEU A 146 -25.91 -5.60 -7.90
CA LEU A 146 -25.96 -6.00 -9.31
C LEU A 146 -24.59 -6.47 -9.82
N LYS A 147 -23.51 -5.75 -9.48
CA LYS A 147 -22.14 -6.12 -9.83
C LYS A 147 -21.76 -7.51 -9.28
N LYS A 148 -22.15 -7.79 -8.03
CA LYS A 148 -21.94 -9.07 -7.38
C LYS A 148 -22.73 -10.20 -8.06
N GLU A 149 -24.00 -9.98 -8.36
CA GLU A 149 -24.89 -10.95 -9.02
C GLU A 149 -24.44 -11.28 -10.45
N PHE A 150 -23.92 -10.29 -11.19
CA PHE A 150 -23.39 -10.52 -12.54
C PHE A 150 -22.06 -11.28 -12.53
N GLY A 151 -21.22 -11.02 -11.53
CA GLY A 151 -19.88 -11.58 -11.39
C GLY A 151 -18.81 -10.53 -11.69
N GLY A 152 -18.28 -9.90 -10.62
CA GLY A 152 -17.36 -8.77 -10.73
C GLY A 152 -16.08 -9.03 -11.55
N GLY A 153 -15.65 -10.28 -11.69
CA GLY A 153 -14.46 -10.62 -12.48
C GLY A 153 -14.65 -10.58 -14.00
N HIS A 154 -15.90 -10.48 -14.49
CA HIS A 154 -16.19 -10.20 -15.90
C HIS A 154 -16.16 -8.71 -16.23
N ILE A 155 -16.24 -7.84 -15.22
CA ILE A 155 -16.34 -6.39 -15.41
C ILE A 155 -14.93 -5.81 -15.41
N LYS A 156 -14.54 -5.26 -16.56
CA LYS A 156 -13.23 -4.61 -16.76
C LYS A 156 -13.28 -3.16 -16.32
N ASP A 157 -14.23 -2.41 -16.86
CA ASP A 157 -14.37 -0.98 -16.68
C ASP A 157 -15.73 -0.64 -16.08
N GLU A 158 -15.75 0.40 -15.27
CA GLU A 158 -16.95 0.88 -14.61
C GLU A 158 -17.11 2.38 -14.86
N VAL A 159 -18.15 2.74 -15.58
CA VAL A 159 -18.43 4.10 -16.03
C VAL A 159 -19.68 4.60 -15.32
N PHE A 160 -19.61 5.81 -14.78
CA PHE A 160 -20.77 6.51 -14.23
C PHE A 160 -21.02 7.74 -15.08
N GLY A 161 -22.27 7.98 -15.45
CA GLY A 161 -22.64 9.16 -16.24
C GLY A 161 -23.94 9.79 -15.78
N THR A 162 -23.97 11.11 -15.83
CA THR A 162 -25.17 11.93 -15.61
C THR A 162 -25.65 12.60 -16.90
N VAL A 163 -24.76 12.74 -17.90
CA VAL A 163 -25.08 13.20 -19.25
C VAL A 163 -24.67 12.20 -20.31
N LYS A 164 -25.34 12.19 -21.47
CA LYS A 164 -25.08 11.21 -22.54
C LYS A 164 -23.64 11.26 -23.06
N GLU A 165 -23.00 12.43 -22.99
CA GLU A 165 -21.60 12.58 -23.38
C GLU A 165 -20.65 11.73 -22.51
N ASP A 166 -20.91 11.59 -21.21
CA ASP A 166 -20.08 10.81 -20.27
C ASP A 166 -20.01 9.34 -20.66
N VAL A 167 -21.13 8.80 -21.15
CA VAL A 167 -21.32 7.37 -21.41
C VAL A 167 -21.31 7.02 -22.89
N SER A 168 -21.21 8.00 -23.78
CA SER A 168 -20.96 7.80 -25.21
C SER A 168 -19.62 7.09 -25.44
N LEU A 169 -19.40 6.55 -26.64
CA LEU A 169 -18.13 5.94 -27.01
C LEU A 169 -16.97 6.92 -26.86
N HIS A 170 -17.20 8.20 -27.18
CA HIS A 170 -16.23 9.27 -26.96
C HIS A 170 -15.93 9.46 -25.46
N GLY A 171 -16.98 9.49 -24.63
CA GLY A 171 -16.86 9.55 -23.17
C GLY A 171 -16.08 8.38 -22.58
N TYR A 172 -16.36 7.15 -23.04
CA TYR A 172 -15.63 5.96 -22.62
C TYR A 172 -14.15 6.00 -23.03
N LYS A 173 -13.82 6.43 -24.25
CA LYS A 173 -12.42 6.62 -24.66
C LYS A 173 -11.70 7.66 -23.80
N LYS A 174 -12.38 8.77 -23.47
CA LYS A 174 -11.86 9.79 -22.56
C LYS A 174 -11.64 9.24 -21.14
N TYR A 175 -12.54 8.39 -20.65
CA TYR A 175 -12.38 7.67 -19.39
C TYR A 175 -11.10 6.82 -19.38
N LEU A 176 -10.86 6.03 -20.44
CA LEU A 176 -9.65 5.21 -20.56
C LEU A 176 -8.37 6.06 -20.57
N LEU A 177 -8.38 7.19 -21.29
CA LEU A 177 -7.28 8.16 -21.28
C LEU A 177 -7.05 8.74 -19.87
N SER A 178 -8.12 9.09 -19.17
CA SER A 178 -8.04 9.60 -17.79
C SER A 178 -7.47 8.57 -16.82
N GLN A 179 -7.78 7.27 -16.98
CA GLN A 179 -7.22 6.19 -16.15
C GLN A 179 -5.71 6.03 -16.37
N SER A 180 -5.25 6.22 -17.61
CA SER A 180 -3.82 6.18 -17.94
C SER A 180 -3.06 7.48 -17.57
N SER A 181 -3.78 8.54 -17.20
CA SER A 181 -3.18 9.83 -16.86
C SER A 181 -2.67 9.82 -15.42
N PRO A 182 -1.57 10.54 -15.13
CA PRO A 182 -1.01 10.56 -13.78
C PRO A 182 -2.04 11.11 -12.79
N ALA A 183 -2.20 10.43 -11.66
CA ALA A 183 -3.11 10.86 -10.61
C ALA A 183 -2.69 12.26 -10.12
N PRO A 184 -3.66 13.17 -9.85
CA PRO A 184 -3.35 14.47 -9.29
C PRO A 184 -2.74 14.29 -7.89
N LEU A 185 -1.49 14.71 -7.74
CA LEU A 185 -0.77 14.71 -6.47
C LEU A 185 -0.88 16.09 -5.82
N THR A 186 -1.00 16.11 -4.49
CA THR A 186 -0.86 17.35 -3.72
C THR A 186 0.61 17.79 -3.65
N ALA A 187 0.86 19.07 -3.41
CA ALA A 187 2.23 19.59 -3.30
C ALA A 187 3.07 18.83 -2.26
N ALA A 188 2.48 18.50 -1.11
CA ALA A 188 3.13 17.70 -0.06
C ALA A 188 3.43 16.26 -0.51
N GLU A 189 2.55 15.62 -1.29
CA GLU A 189 2.80 14.27 -1.82
C GLU A 189 3.91 14.28 -2.87
N GLU A 190 3.98 15.33 -3.70
CA GLU A 190 5.06 15.52 -4.67
C GLU A 190 6.42 15.77 -3.98
N GLU A 191 6.45 16.60 -2.93
CA GLU A 191 7.65 16.81 -2.11
C GLU A 191 8.14 15.50 -1.46
N LEU A 192 7.23 14.73 -0.85
CA LEU A 192 7.56 13.42 -0.26
C LEU A 192 8.08 12.44 -1.31
N ARG A 193 7.51 12.46 -2.53
CA ARG A 193 7.99 11.64 -3.64
C ARG A 193 9.41 12.03 -4.05
N GLN A 194 9.71 13.33 -4.10
CA GLN A 194 11.06 13.82 -4.41
C GLN A 194 12.08 13.40 -3.34
N ILE A 195 11.73 13.53 -2.05
CA ILE A 195 12.59 13.06 -0.96
C ILE A 195 12.88 11.57 -1.10
N LYS A 196 11.86 10.75 -1.33
CA LYS A 196 12.02 9.30 -1.52
C LYS A 196 12.92 8.94 -2.70
N ILE A 197 12.79 9.64 -3.83
CA ILE A 197 13.65 9.41 -5.00
C ILE A 197 15.11 9.75 -4.66
N ASN A 198 15.34 10.87 -3.97
CA ASN A 198 16.66 11.29 -3.56
C ASN A 198 17.28 10.32 -2.52
N GLU A 199 16.49 9.82 -1.58
CA GLU A 199 16.93 8.82 -0.59
C GLU A 199 17.40 7.52 -1.25
N VAL A 200 16.64 7.00 -2.22
CA VAL A 200 17.03 5.81 -2.99
C VAL A 200 18.35 6.04 -3.72
N GLN A 201 18.59 7.25 -4.24
CA GLN A 201 19.86 7.58 -4.88
C GLN A 201 21.02 7.66 -3.87
N THR A 202 20.78 8.13 -2.65
CA THR A 202 21.82 8.17 -1.60
C THR A 202 22.18 6.78 -1.06
N ASP A 203 21.26 5.81 -1.06
CA ASP A 203 21.51 4.44 -0.58
C ASP A 203 22.41 3.63 -1.53
N VAL A 204 22.44 3.99 -2.83
CA VAL A 204 23.29 3.34 -3.84
C VAL A 204 24.68 4.01 -3.94
N GLY A 205 24.93 5.08 -3.17
CA GLY A 205 26.22 5.78 -3.14
C GLY A 205 27.25 5.08 -2.26
N VAL A 206 28.45 4.80 -2.80
CA VAL A 206 29.60 4.28 -2.03
C VAL A 206 30.30 5.39 -1.24
N ASP A 207 29.53 6.23 -0.53
CA ASP A 207 30.07 7.35 0.24
C ASP A 207 29.99 7.06 1.74
N THR A 208 30.91 6.20 2.22
CA THR A 208 30.97 5.74 3.62
C THR A 208 31.33 6.86 4.60
N LYS A 209 31.81 8.02 4.11
CA LYS A 209 32.31 9.13 4.93
C LYS A 209 31.24 9.84 5.74
N HIS A 210 29.98 9.80 5.30
CA HIS A 210 28.86 10.46 5.98
C HIS A 210 28.14 9.58 7.01
N GLN A 211 28.41 8.27 7.04
CA GLN A 211 27.74 7.33 7.96
C GLN A 211 28.32 7.37 9.39
N THR A 212 29.54 7.88 9.55
CA THR A 212 30.19 8.05 10.85
C THR A 212 30.58 9.51 11.05
N LEU A 213 30.31 10.07 12.23
CA LEU A 213 30.90 11.36 12.64
C LEU A 213 32.42 11.29 12.43
N GLN A 214 33.04 12.37 11.94
CA GLN A 214 34.49 12.43 11.74
C GLN A 214 35.22 12.05 13.04
N GLY A 215 36.16 11.11 12.96
CA GLY A 215 36.92 10.64 14.12
C GLY A 215 37.60 11.79 14.86
N VAL A 216 37.57 11.76 16.19
CA VAL A 216 38.24 12.75 17.04
C VAL A 216 39.73 12.36 17.15
N ALA A 217 40.63 13.28 16.79
CA ALA A 217 42.07 13.05 16.81
C ALA A 217 42.71 13.63 18.09
N PHE A 218 42.94 12.79 19.09
CA PHE A 218 43.69 13.18 20.29
C PHE A 218 45.20 12.97 20.09
N PRO A 219 46.05 13.93 20.47
CA PRO A 219 47.50 13.74 20.50
C PRO A 219 47.88 12.56 21.41
N ILE A 220 48.94 11.84 21.03
CA ILE A 220 49.49 10.72 21.81
C ILE A 220 50.76 11.21 22.51
N SER A 221 50.89 10.94 23.81
CA SER A 221 52.07 11.32 24.59
C SER A 221 53.32 10.61 24.07
N ARG A 222 54.50 11.21 24.26
CA ARG A 222 55.76 10.65 23.79
C ARG A 222 56.05 9.28 24.41
N GLU A 223 55.71 9.11 25.68
CA GLU A 223 55.87 7.88 26.44
C GLU A 223 54.97 6.77 25.91
N ALA A 224 53.70 7.10 25.61
CA ALA A 224 52.75 6.18 24.99
C ALA A 224 53.23 5.72 23.61
N PHE A 225 53.71 6.66 22.78
CA PHE A 225 54.25 6.36 21.46
C PHE A 225 55.48 5.44 21.54
N GLN A 226 56.42 5.73 22.45
CA GLN A 226 57.59 4.89 22.68
C GLN A 226 57.23 3.49 23.19
N ALA A 227 56.21 3.36 24.04
CA ALA A 227 55.74 2.05 24.50
C ALA A 227 55.12 1.24 23.36
N LEU A 228 54.32 1.87 22.49
CA LEU A 228 53.78 1.23 21.28
C LEU A 228 54.89 0.81 20.31
N GLU A 229 55.92 1.64 20.12
CA GLU A 229 57.08 1.29 19.29
C GLU A 229 57.85 0.09 19.86
N LYS A 230 58.04 0.04 21.18
CA LYS A 230 58.65 -1.11 21.86
C LYS A 230 57.80 -2.37 21.76
N LEU A 231 56.47 -2.25 21.84
CA LEU A 231 55.54 -3.37 21.62
C LEU A 231 55.62 -3.87 20.18
N ASN A 232 55.65 -2.98 19.19
CA ASN A 232 55.79 -3.33 17.78
C ASN A 232 57.13 -4.05 17.50
N ASN A 233 58.20 -3.62 18.18
CA ASN A 233 59.51 -4.27 18.15
C ASN A 233 59.61 -5.53 19.04
N ARG A 234 58.50 -6.00 19.62
CA ARG A 234 58.39 -7.18 20.49
C ARG A 234 59.25 -7.14 21.75
N GLN A 235 59.62 -5.94 22.20
CA GLN A 235 60.36 -5.74 23.46
C GLN A 235 59.42 -5.73 24.67
N LEU A 236 58.14 -5.44 24.43
CA LEU A 236 57.05 -5.52 25.39
C LEU A 236 55.99 -6.49 24.85
N ASN A 237 55.17 -7.05 25.72
CA ASN A 237 54.01 -7.87 25.35
C ASN A 237 52.67 -7.20 25.65
N TYR A 238 52.65 -6.09 26.38
CA TYR A 238 51.43 -5.40 26.78
C TYR A 238 51.65 -3.91 26.96
N VAL A 239 50.73 -3.10 26.42
CA VAL A 239 50.69 -1.64 26.58
C VAL A 239 49.25 -1.23 26.86
N GLN A 240 49.07 -0.46 27.93
CA GLN A 240 47.79 0.11 28.32
C GLN A 240 47.84 1.63 28.19
N LEU A 241 46.90 2.20 27.45
CA LEU A 241 46.76 3.64 27.29
C LEU A 241 45.49 4.13 27.98
N GLU A 242 45.56 5.36 28.48
CA GLU A 242 44.46 6.06 29.12
C GLU A 242 44.26 7.40 28.40
N ILE A 243 43.02 7.85 28.31
CA ILE A 243 42.71 9.18 27.80
C ILE A 243 42.66 10.12 29.00
N ASP A 244 43.55 11.13 29.02
CA ASP A 244 43.40 12.26 29.92
C ASP A 244 42.32 13.20 29.37
N ILE A 245 41.10 13.08 29.90
CA ILE A 245 39.93 13.85 29.46
C ILE A 245 40.12 15.35 29.68
N LYS A 246 40.96 15.78 30.64
CA LYS A 246 41.14 17.21 30.93
C LYS A 246 42.07 17.89 29.92
N ASN A 247 43.09 17.16 29.47
CA ASN A 247 44.11 17.66 28.56
C ASN A 247 43.92 17.16 27.12
N GLU A 248 42.88 16.35 26.87
CA GLU A 248 42.55 15.76 25.57
C GLU A 248 43.73 15.02 24.91
N ILE A 249 44.50 14.29 25.73
CA ILE A 249 45.72 13.60 25.30
C ILE A 249 45.69 12.13 25.71
N ILE A 250 46.17 11.24 24.85
CA ILE A 250 46.32 9.82 25.13
C ILE A 250 47.67 9.58 25.80
N ILE A 251 47.66 9.08 27.04
CA ILE A 251 48.85 8.86 27.87
C ILE A 251 49.10 7.38 28.14
N LEU A 252 50.33 7.05 28.53
CA LEU A 252 50.72 5.70 28.93
C LEU A 252 50.28 5.42 30.36
N ALA A 253 49.44 4.41 30.56
CA ALA A 253 49.00 3.99 31.89
C ALA A 253 49.84 2.84 32.44
N ASN A 254 50.16 1.82 31.61
CA ASN A 254 50.86 0.62 32.08
C ASN A 254 51.61 -0.11 30.96
N THR A 255 52.72 -0.77 31.31
CA THR A 255 53.55 -1.62 30.41
C THR A 255 53.98 -2.94 31.08
N THR A 256 53.28 -3.34 32.15
CA THR A 256 53.61 -4.55 32.90
C THR A 256 53.51 -5.79 32.04
N ASP A 257 54.54 -6.64 32.14
CA ASP A 257 54.58 -7.95 31.49
C ASP A 257 53.31 -8.74 31.83
N THR A 258 52.57 -9.15 30.80
CA THR A 258 51.25 -9.75 30.95
C THR A 258 51.13 -10.95 30.03
N GLU A 259 50.84 -12.12 30.60
CA GLU A 259 50.48 -13.32 29.84
C GLU A 259 48.95 -13.46 29.73
N LEU A 260 48.47 -14.38 28.87
CA LEU A 260 47.04 -14.59 28.60
C LEU A 260 46.20 -14.81 29.88
N LYS A 261 46.78 -15.51 30.87
CA LYS A 261 46.14 -15.78 32.18
C LYS A 261 46.00 -14.53 33.06
N ASP A 262 46.83 -13.52 32.83
CA ASP A 262 46.89 -12.29 33.63
C ASP A 262 46.19 -11.11 32.97
N LEU A 263 45.85 -11.23 31.67
CA LEU A 263 45.12 -10.21 30.91
C LEU A 263 43.81 -9.75 31.59
N PRO A 264 42.94 -10.64 32.13
CA PRO A 264 41.72 -10.21 32.82
C PRO A 264 42.00 -9.35 34.06
N LYS A 265 43.16 -9.50 34.69
CA LYS A 265 43.56 -8.73 35.88
C LYS A 265 44.04 -7.31 35.52
N ARG A 266 44.40 -7.08 34.25
CA ARG A 266 44.88 -5.77 33.76
C ARG A 266 43.76 -4.85 33.29
N ILE A 267 42.57 -5.41 33.08
CA ILE A 267 41.37 -4.66 32.68
C ILE A 267 40.71 -4.08 33.93
N PRO A 268 40.69 -2.76 34.10
CA PRO A 268 40.02 -2.11 35.22
C PRO A 268 38.51 -2.25 35.10
N LYS A 269 37.80 -2.16 36.23
CA LYS A 269 36.33 -2.22 36.25
C LYS A 269 35.67 -0.83 36.33
N ASP A 270 36.49 0.18 36.58
CA ASP A 270 36.11 1.55 36.94
C ASP A 270 36.39 2.57 35.83
N SER A 271 37.29 2.26 34.90
CA SER A 271 37.71 3.19 33.83
C SER A 271 37.92 2.47 32.49
N ALA A 272 37.52 3.13 31.41
CA ALA A 272 37.79 2.66 30.05
C ALA A 272 39.26 2.93 29.69
N ARG A 273 39.91 1.95 29.06
CA ARG A 273 41.31 2.04 28.64
C ARG A 273 41.49 1.38 27.27
N TYR A 274 42.52 1.81 26.55
CA TYR A 274 42.97 1.09 25.35
C TYR A 274 44.03 0.07 25.73
N HIS A 275 43.96 -1.09 25.10
CA HIS A 275 44.81 -2.23 25.41
C HIS A 275 45.42 -2.76 24.12
N PHE A 276 46.74 -2.85 24.10
CA PHE A 276 47.49 -3.53 23.05
C PHE A 276 48.22 -4.70 23.71
N PHE A 277 47.98 -5.90 23.20
CA PHE A 277 48.47 -7.13 23.81
C PHE A 277 49.02 -8.06 22.74
N LEU A 278 50.24 -8.54 22.93
CA LEU A 278 50.87 -9.51 22.05
C LEU A 278 50.28 -10.90 22.31
N TYR A 279 49.27 -11.26 21.54
CA TYR A 279 48.60 -12.55 21.59
C TYR A 279 49.44 -13.65 20.94
N LYS A 280 50.15 -14.36 21.81
CA LYS A 280 50.92 -15.58 21.49
C LYS A 280 49.97 -16.78 21.44
N HIS A 281 49.73 -17.31 20.25
CA HIS A 281 48.79 -18.42 20.05
C HIS A 281 49.26 -19.36 18.94
N SER A 282 48.69 -20.57 18.89
CA SER A 282 48.87 -21.47 17.75
C SER A 282 47.60 -21.46 16.89
N HIS A 283 47.76 -21.20 15.61
CA HIS A 283 46.70 -21.26 14.60
C HIS A 283 47.14 -22.22 13.50
N GLU A 284 46.33 -23.24 13.21
CA GLU A 284 46.61 -24.26 12.18
C GLU A 284 47.96 -25.00 12.32
N GLY A 285 48.48 -25.10 13.56
CA GLY A 285 49.72 -25.81 13.86
C GLY A 285 50.99 -24.93 13.84
N ASP A 286 50.88 -23.69 13.38
CA ASP A 286 51.96 -22.71 13.43
C ASP A 286 51.84 -21.83 14.67
N TYR A 287 52.98 -21.47 15.26
CA TYR A 287 53.04 -20.54 16.39
C TYR A 287 53.10 -19.10 15.87
N LEU A 288 52.11 -18.30 16.25
CA LEU A 288 51.94 -16.91 15.82
C LEU A 288 51.93 -15.95 17.01
N GLU A 289 52.51 -14.78 16.80
CA GLU A 289 52.49 -13.66 17.74
C GLU A 289 51.81 -12.48 17.05
N SER A 290 50.56 -12.21 17.40
CA SER A 290 49.72 -11.15 16.81
C SER A 290 49.49 -10.02 17.82
N ILE A 291 49.61 -8.76 17.38
CA ILE A 291 49.29 -7.56 18.19
C ILE A 291 47.89 -7.07 17.82
#